data_AF-A0A520D7S1-F1
#
_entry.id   AF-A0A520D7S1-F1
#
_cell.length_a   1.000
_cell.length_b   1.000
_cell.length_c   1.000
_cell.angle_alpha   90.00
_cell.angle_beta   90.00
_cell.angle_gamma   90.00
#
_symmetry.space_group_name_H-M   'P 1'
#
loop_
_entity.id
_entity.type
_entity.pdbx_description
1 polymer ?
#
loop_
_entity_poly.entity_id
_entity_poly.type
_entity_poly.pdbx_seq_one_letter_code
_entity_poly.pdbx_strand_id
1 'polypeptide(L)' 'MFAKYDLIVVGAGHAGCEAAAAAANLGSKVLLITMNMGTIAQMSCNPAMGGVAKGQIVREVDA' A
#
# COMPACT_ATOMS: atom_id res chain seq x y z
N MET A 1 16.04 5.22 -22.44
CA MET A 1 15.98 6.14 -21.27
C MET A 1 15.00 5.55 -20.28
N PHE A 2 15.36 5.36 -19.02
CA PHE A 2 14.45 4.82 -18.02
C PHE A 2 13.28 5.77 -17.81
N ALA A 3 12.08 5.23 -17.59
CA ALA A 3 10.93 6.04 -17.21
C ALA A 3 11.28 6.79 -15.90
N LYS A 4 11.10 8.11 -15.90
CA LYS A 4 11.11 8.89 -14.65
C LYS A 4 9.83 8.58 -13.88
N TYR A 5 9.99 8.37 -12.58
CA TYR A 5 8.94 8.23 -11.59
C TYR A 5 9.17 9.28 -10.52
N ASP A 6 8.09 9.81 -9.96
CA ASP A 6 8.15 10.78 -8.87
C ASP A 6 8.38 10.06 -7.54
N LEU A 7 7.90 8.83 -7.43
CA LEU A 7 8.00 8.01 -6.22
C LEU A 7 8.18 6.53 -6.57
N ILE A 8 9.09 5.86 -5.87
CA ILE A 8 9.29 4.42 -5.97
C ILE A 8 8.98 3.80 -4.61
N VAL A 9 7.98 2.92 -4.57
CA VAL A 9 7.59 2.16 -3.38
C VAL A 9 8.16 0.75 -3.49
N VAL A 10 8.95 0.35 -2.50
CA VAL A 10 9.58 -0.97 -2.45
C VAL A 10 8.85 -1.85 -1.44
N GLY A 11 8.18 -2.89 -1.96
CA GLY A 11 7.36 -3.84 -1.22
C GLY A 11 5.86 -3.55 -1.36
N ALA A 12 5.10 -4.56 -1.77
CA ALA A 12 3.65 -4.48 -1.94
C ALA A 12 2.88 -5.13 -0.78
N GLY A 13 3.31 -4.89 0.47
CA GLY A 13 2.53 -5.23 1.66
C GLY A 13 1.51 -4.15 2.00
N HIS A 14 0.75 -4.31 3.09
CA HIS A 14 -0.30 -3.37 3.51
C HIS A 14 0.15 -1.89 3.47
N ALA A 15 1.29 -1.55 4.07
CA ALA A 15 1.81 -0.19 4.06
C ALA A 15 2.25 0.30 2.67
N GLY A 16 2.85 -0.58 1.86
CA GLY A 16 3.31 -0.23 0.51
C GLY A 16 2.15 -0.01 -0.46
N CYS A 17 1.08 -0.80 -0.34
CA CYS A 17 -0.14 -0.60 -1.11
C CYS A 17 -0.79 0.75 -0.80
N GLU A 18 -0.96 1.10 0.47
CA GLU A 18 -1.52 2.41 0.86
C GLU A 18 -0.62 3.57 0.41
N ALA A 19 0.70 3.47 0.61
CA ALA A 19 1.64 4.50 0.18
C ALA A 19 1.62 4.72 -1.35
N ALA A 20 1.60 3.63 -2.13
CA ALA A 20 1.55 3.71 -3.57
C ALA A 20 0.21 4.26 -4.08
N ALA A 21 -0.91 3.81 -3.50
CA ALA A 21 -2.24 4.27 -3.85
C ALA A 21 -2.43 5.76 -3.52
N ALA A 22 -2.05 6.19 -2.32
CA ALA A 22 -2.13 7.59 -1.91
C ALA A 22 -1.31 8.50 -2.82
N ALA A 23 -0.05 8.16 -3.10
CA ALA A 23 0.81 8.96 -3.98
C ALA A 23 0.28 9.01 -5.43
N ALA A 24 -0.23 7.89 -5.95
CA ALA A 24 -0.83 7.84 -7.29
C ALA A 24 -2.12 8.68 -7.37
N ASN A 25 -2.98 8.63 -6.34
CA ASN A 25 -4.21 9.42 -6.26
C ASN A 25 -3.94 10.94 -6.17
N LEU A 26 -2.79 11.33 -5.62
CA LEU A 26 -2.31 12.72 -5.63
C LEU A 26 -1.67 13.13 -6.96
N GLY A 27 -1.69 12.27 -7.99
CA GLY A 27 -1.20 12.57 -9.34
C GLY A 27 0.28 12.27 -9.58
N SER A 28 0.97 11.63 -8.62
CA SER A 28 2.37 11.25 -8.79
C SER A 28 2.50 10.02 -9.69
N LYS A 29 3.55 9.98 -10.51
CA LYS A 29 3.91 8.79 -11.27
C LYS A 29 4.68 7.82 -10.37
N VAL A 30 3.97 6.83 -9.84
CA VAL A 30 4.49 5.88 -8.86
C VAL A 30 4.94 4.57 -9.50
N LEU A 31 6.10 4.06 -9.08
CA LEU A 31 6.54 2.69 -9.34
C LEU A 31 6.43 1.85 -8.06
N LEU A 32 5.52 0.88 -8.01
CA LEU A 32 5.47 -0.13 -6.95
C LEU A 32 6.25 -1.36 -7.40
N ILE A 33 7.33 -1.70 -6.69
CA ILE A 33 8.09 -2.93 -6.92
C ILE A 33 7.85 -3.92 -5.79
N THR A 34 7.72 -5.20 -6.12
CA THR A 34 7.63 -6.26 -5.13
C THR A 34 8.27 -7.54 -5.67
N MET A 35 8.74 -8.40 -4.77
CA MET A 35 9.41 -9.65 -5.16
C MET A 35 8.45 -10.65 -5.81
N ASN A 36 7.16 -10.62 -5.42
CA ASN A 36 6.14 -11.51 -5.95
C ASN A 36 4.79 -10.79 -6.05
N MET A 37 4.33 -10.60 -7.29
CA MET A 37 3.04 -9.97 -7.60
C MET A 37 1.83 -10.77 -7.11
N GLY A 38 1.96 -12.09 -6.89
CA GLY A 38 0.89 -12.93 -6.33
C GLY A 38 0.69 -12.78 -4.82
N THR A 39 1.57 -12.04 -4.13
CA THR A 39 1.52 -11.84 -2.67
C THR A 39 1.23 -10.40 -2.26
N ILE A 40 0.68 -9.60 -3.18
CA ILE A 40 0.29 -8.22 -2.91
C ILE A 40 -0.75 -8.19 -1.78
N ALA A 41 -0.50 -7.36 -0.76
CA ALA A 41 -1.35 -7.18 0.42
C ALA A 41 -1.71 -8.50 1.14
N GLN A 42 -0.85 -9.51 1.09
CA GLN A 42 -1.10 -10.79 1.75
C GLN A 42 -1.20 -10.62 3.28
N MET A 43 -2.28 -11.13 3.86
CA MET A 43 -2.42 -11.24 5.32
C MET A 43 -1.60 -12.42 5.83
N SER A 44 -0.42 -12.15 6.40
CA SER A 44 0.53 -13.16 6.86
C SER A 44 0.25 -13.75 8.24
N CYS A 45 -0.60 -13.10 9.05
CA CYS A 45 -0.85 -13.52 10.43
C CYS A 45 -2.32 -13.85 10.69
N ASN A 46 -3.18 -12.83 10.73
CA ASN A 46 -4.59 -12.99 11.12
C ASN A 46 -5.50 -12.55 9.96
N PRO A 47 -6.51 -13.35 9.56
CA PRO A 47 -7.45 -12.99 8.50
C PRO A 47 -8.55 -12.03 9.01
N ALA A 48 -8.16 -10.95 9.70
CA ALA A 48 -9.09 -9.97 10.24
C ALA A 48 -8.51 -8.55 10.19
N MET A 49 -9.37 -7.58 9.83
CA MET A 49 -9.06 -6.15 9.83
C MET A 49 -9.88 -5.45 10.92
N GLY A 50 -9.23 -4.61 11.72
CA GLY A 50 -9.87 -3.87 12.81
C GLY A 50 -9.66 -4.48 14.20
N GLY A 51 -10.64 -4.26 15.08
CA GLY A 51 -10.54 -4.47 16.54
C GLY A 51 -10.70 -3.16 17.32
N VAL A 52 -10.52 -3.18 18.63
CA VAL A 52 -10.80 -2.01 19.51
C VAL A 52 -10.03 -0.76 19.06
N ALA A 53 -8.71 -0.85 18.95
CA ALA A 53 -7.88 0.28 18.49
C ALA A 53 -7.76 0.34 16.97
N LYS A 54 -7.52 -0.80 16.32
CA LYS A 54 -7.28 -0.87 14.87
C LYS A 54 -8.52 -0.52 14.05
N GLY A 55 -9.73 -0.72 14.57
CA GLY A 55 -10.97 -0.37 13.87
C GLY A 55 -11.16 1.13 13.69
N GLN A 56 -10.68 1.94 14.64
CA GLN A 56 -10.66 3.39 14.48
C GLN A 56 -9.67 3.79 13.38
N ILE A 57 -8.45 3.23 13.42
CA ILE A 57 -7.41 3.52 12.41
C ILE A 57 -7.89 3.13 11.00
N VAL A 58 -8.55 1.98 10.85
CA VAL A 58 -9.10 1.57 9.53
C VAL A 58 -10.12 2.59 9.02
N ARG A 59 -10.95 3.18 9.89
CA ARG A 59 -11.89 4.25 9.50
C ARG A 59 -11.18 5.57 9.20
N GLU A 60 -10.10 5.88 9.90
CA GLU A 60 -9.28 7.06 9.62
C GLU A 60 -8.54 6.96 8.28
N VAL A 61 -8.20 5.75 7.85
CA VAL A 61 -7.61 5.50 6.52
C VAL A 61 -8.64 5.60 5.40
N ASP A 62 -9.91 5.25 5.66
CA ASP A 62 -11.01 5.32 4.69
C ASP A 62 -11.55 6.76 4.48
N ALA A 63 -11.43 7.62 5.51
CA ALA A 63 -11.94 9.00 5.51
C ALA A 63 -11.11 9.95 4.63
#